data_AF-A0A440IAP8-F1
#
_entry.id   AF-A0A440IAP8-F1
#
_cell.length_a   1.000
_cell.length_b   1.000
_cell.length_c   1.000
_cell.angle_alpha   90.00
_cell.angle_beta   90.00
_cell.angle_gamma   90.00
#
_symmetry.space_group_name_H-M   'P 1'
#
loop_
_entity.id
_entity.type
_entity.pdbx_description
1 polymer ?
#
loop_
_entity_poly.entity_id
_entity_poly.type
_entity_poly.pdbx_seq_one_letter_code
_entity_poly.pdbx_strand_id
1 'polypeptide(L)'
;ANVDAKGTRKVAEAYLSYLYSKEGQTLIAKNHYRPSKPDLVPAEDLAKLPEIKLITIDDPLFGGWKKAQPYHFGDGGIFDQIYKPAQ
;
A
#
# COMPACT_ATOMS: atom_id res chain seq x y z
N ALA A 1 11.79 18.86 -3.21
CA ALA A 1 13.15 18.87 -3.78
C ALA A 1 13.18 18.34 -5.21
N ASN A 2 13.06 17.02 -5.46
CA ASN A 2 13.22 16.47 -6.83
C ASN A 2 12.22 17.01 -7.87
N VAL A 3 10.93 17.09 -7.53
CA VAL A 3 9.89 17.61 -8.43
C VAL A 3 10.02 19.11 -8.67
N ASP A 4 10.57 19.85 -7.71
CA ASP A 4 10.82 21.29 -7.81
C ASP A 4 12.02 21.55 -8.70
N ALA A 5 13.13 20.84 -8.45
CA ALA A 5 14.34 20.91 -9.26
C ALA A 5 14.09 20.56 -10.73
N LYS A 6 13.16 19.63 -10.99
CA LYS A 6 12.79 19.21 -12.35
C LYS A 6 11.60 19.98 -12.93
N GLY A 7 10.99 20.91 -12.20
CA GLY A 7 9.80 21.64 -12.67
C GLY A 7 8.58 20.76 -12.96
N THR A 8 8.49 19.56 -12.38
CA THR A 8 7.46 18.55 -12.69
C THR A 8 6.38 18.44 -11.62
N ARG A 9 6.38 19.30 -10.60
CA ARG A 9 5.44 19.23 -9.47
C ARG A 9 3.99 19.07 -9.91
N LYS A 10 3.50 19.96 -10.78
CA LYS A 10 2.10 19.97 -11.20
C LYS A 10 1.67 18.66 -11.87
N VAL A 11 2.51 18.12 -12.77
CA VAL A 11 2.19 16.86 -13.47
C VAL A 11 2.32 15.65 -12.55
N ALA A 12 3.28 15.64 -11.63
CA ALA A 12 3.44 14.57 -10.66
C ALA A 12 2.27 14.52 -9.66
N GLU A 13 1.84 15.67 -9.15
CA GLU A 13 0.68 15.77 -8.26
C GLU A 13 -0.61 15.35 -8.97
N ALA A 14 -0.78 15.76 -10.24
CA ALA A 14 -1.93 15.34 -11.05
C ALA A 14 -1.93 13.82 -11.27
N TYR A 15 -0.78 13.22 -11.58
CA TYR A 15 -0.64 11.77 -11.76
C TYR A 15 -1.06 11.00 -10.50
N LEU A 16 -0.53 11.38 -9.33
CA LEU A 16 -0.88 10.73 -8.06
C LEU A 16 -2.35 10.94 -7.71
N SER A 17 -2.89 12.13 -7.95
CA SER A 17 -4.31 12.43 -7.70
C SER A 17 -5.23 11.61 -8.60
N TYR A 18 -4.83 11.38 -9.86
CA TYR A 18 -5.59 10.60 -10.83
C TYR A 18 -5.72 9.12 -10.43
N LEU A 19 -4.76 8.57 -9.69
CA LEU A 19 -4.89 7.21 -9.12
C LEU A 19 -6.14 7.07 -8.24
N TYR A 20 -6.64 8.17 -7.66
CA TYR A 20 -7.85 8.23 -6.84
C TYR A 20 -9.11 8.68 -7.57
N SER A 21 -9.06 8.84 -8.91
CA SER A 21 -10.22 9.08 -9.75
C SER A 21 -11.07 7.81 -9.91
N LYS A 22 -12.28 7.94 -10.44
CA LYS A 22 -13.14 6.80 -10.78
C LYS A 22 -12.43 5.83 -11.73
N GLU A 23 -11.79 6.38 -12.77
CA GLU A 23 -11.05 5.60 -13.77
C GLU A 23 -9.85 4.90 -13.13
N GLY A 24 -9.06 5.61 -12.32
CA GLY A 24 -7.91 5.04 -11.62
C GLY A 24 -8.32 3.88 -10.71
N GLN A 25 -9.34 4.07 -9.88
CA GLN A 25 -9.84 3.04 -8.97
C GLN A 25 -10.44 1.83 -9.71
N THR A 26 -11.12 2.06 -10.84
CA THR A 26 -11.64 0.97 -11.69
C THR A 26 -10.50 0.15 -12.30
N LEU A 27 -9.44 0.79 -12.79
CA LEU A 27 -8.26 0.10 -13.29
C LEU A 27 -7.54 -0.71 -12.20
N ILE A 28 -7.43 -0.16 -10.99
CA ILE A 28 -6.88 -0.85 -9.82
C ILE A 28 -7.65 -2.15 -9.56
N ALA A 29 -8.99 -2.10 -9.51
CA ALA A 29 -9.83 -3.28 -9.30
C ALA A 29 -9.71 -4.31 -10.44
N LYS A 30 -9.72 -3.86 -11.70
CA LYS A 30 -9.55 -4.74 -12.88
C LYS A 30 -8.21 -5.48 -12.89
N ASN A 31 -7.19 -4.89 -12.29
CA ASN A 31 -5.86 -5.50 -12.13
C ASN A 31 -5.69 -6.21 -10.77
N HIS A 32 -6.79 -6.62 -10.12
CA HIS A 32 -6.80 -7.45 -8.91
C HIS A 32 -6.27 -6.79 -7.63
N TYR A 33 -6.08 -5.48 -7.62
CA TYR A 33 -5.78 -4.73 -6.40
C TYR A 33 -7.09 -4.32 -5.69
N ARG A 34 -7.05 -4.20 -4.36
CA ARG A 34 -8.19 -3.67 -3.59
C ARG A 34 -8.21 -2.13 -3.70
N PRO A 35 -9.23 -1.51 -4.33
CA PRO A 35 -9.31 -0.06 -4.46
C PRO A 35 -9.49 0.62 -3.10
N SER A 36 -8.90 1.81 -2.93
CA SER A 36 -9.04 2.63 -1.73
C SER A 36 -10.40 3.34 -1.66
N LYS A 37 -11.06 3.53 -2.80
CA LYS A 37 -12.42 4.08 -2.92
C LYS A 37 -13.32 3.10 -3.68
N PRO A 38 -13.72 1.98 -3.05
CA PRO A 38 -14.52 0.95 -3.70
C PRO A 38 -15.89 1.47 -4.15
N ASP A 39 -16.42 2.52 -3.51
CA ASP A 39 -17.67 3.20 -3.86
C ASP A 39 -17.67 3.81 -5.28
N LEU A 40 -16.49 4.08 -5.85
CA LEU A 40 -16.36 4.59 -7.21
C LEU A 40 -16.32 3.48 -8.28
N VAL A 41 -16.18 2.22 -7.87
CA VAL A 41 -15.92 1.08 -8.75
C VAL A 41 -17.20 0.28 -9.02
N PRO A 42 -17.45 -0.19 -10.25
CA PRO A 42 -18.57 -1.09 -10.54
C PRO A 42 -18.56 -2.35 -9.66
N ALA A 43 -19.74 -2.77 -9.18
CA ALA A 43 -19.85 -3.90 -8.28
C ALA A 43 -19.32 -5.21 -8.88
N GLU A 44 -19.44 -5.42 -10.20
CA GLU A 44 -18.89 -6.60 -10.87
C GLU A 44 -17.36 -6.71 -10.76
N ASP A 45 -16.65 -5.58 -10.74
CA ASP A 45 -15.19 -5.54 -10.63
C ASP A 45 -14.74 -5.83 -9.17
N LEU A 46 -15.62 -5.58 -8.19
CA LEU A 46 -15.36 -5.87 -6.77
C LEU A 46 -15.72 -7.30 -6.37
N ALA A 47 -16.61 -7.98 -7.11
CA ALA A 47 -17.09 -9.33 -6.77
C ALA A 47 -15.98 -10.39 -6.65
N LYS A 48 -14.81 -10.12 -7.24
CA LYS A 48 -13.61 -10.98 -7.16
C LYS A 48 -12.82 -10.84 -5.86
N LEU A 49 -13.17 -9.86 -5.02
CA LEU A 49 -12.45 -9.52 -3.80
C LEU A 49 -13.25 -10.02 -2.58
N PRO A 50 -12.90 -11.20 -2.02
CA PRO A 50 -13.62 -11.71 -0.87
C PRO A 50 -13.47 -10.78 0.33
N GLU A 51 -14.50 -10.73 1.15
CA GLU A 51 -14.43 -10.09 2.46
C GLU A 51 -13.48 -10.89 3.35
N ILE A 52 -12.51 -10.19 3.95
CA ILE A 52 -11.52 -10.77 4.84
C ILE A 52 -11.30 -9.83 6.01
N LYS A 53 -11.11 -10.40 7.20
CA LYS A 53 -10.75 -9.64 8.39
C LYS A 53 -9.29 -9.21 8.27
N LEU A 54 -9.04 -7.89 8.36
CA LEU A 54 -7.72 -7.30 8.25
C LEU A 54 -7.32 -6.64 9.58
N ILE A 55 -6.02 -6.57 9.83
CA ILE A 55 -5.41 -5.69 10.83
C ILE A 55 -4.50 -4.69 10.11
N THR A 56 -4.24 -3.54 10.72
CA THR A 56 -3.38 -2.52 10.14
C THR A 56 -2.01 -2.53 10.80
N ILE A 57 -1.02 -1.91 10.15
CA ILE A 57 0.30 -1.72 10.75
C ILE A 57 0.26 -0.80 11.98
N ASP A 58 -0.78 0.03 12.11
CA ASP A 58 -0.95 0.94 13.24
C ASP A 58 -1.64 0.27 14.45
N ASP A 59 -2.09 -0.99 14.30
CA ASP A 59 -2.60 -1.78 15.41
C ASP A 59 -1.58 -1.81 16.58
N PRO A 60 -2.01 -1.72 17.85
CA PRO A 60 -1.12 -1.75 19.02
C PRO A 60 -0.13 -2.92 19.05
N LEU A 61 -0.44 -4.04 18.39
CA LEU A 61 0.47 -5.17 18.20
C LEU A 61 1.78 -4.77 17.50
N PHE A 62 1.73 -3.82 16.56
CA PHE A 62 2.89 -3.36 15.77
C PHE A 62 3.30 -1.92 16.09
N GLY A 63 2.32 -1.02 16.31
CA GLY A 63 2.56 0.38 16.65
C GLY A 63 3.14 1.23 15.52
N GLY A 64 2.84 0.88 14.27
CA GLY A 64 3.24 1.62 13.07
C GLY A 64 4.64 1.27 12.55
N TRP A 65 4.92 1.67 11.30
CA TRP A 65 6.16 1.32 10.61
C TRP A 65 7.44 1.77 11.32
N LYS A 66 7.42 2.90 12.03
CA LYS A 66 8.58 3.40 12.78
C LYS A 66 9.02 2.44 13.89
N LYS A 67 8.10 1.65 14.44
CA LYS A 67 8.38 0.65 15.48
C LYS A 67 8.56 -0.74 14.87
N ALA A 68 7.66 -1.15 13.99
CA ALA A 68 7.67 -2.47 13.38
C ALA A 68 8.94 -2.75 12.57
N GLN A 69 9.39 -1.78 11.76
CA GLN A 69 10.54 -1.96 10.88
C GLN A 69 11.84 -2.26 11.65
N PRO A 70 12.32 -1.42 12.59
CA PRO A 70 13.58 -1.72 13.30
C PRO A 70 13.46 -2.93 14.22
N TYR A 71 12.31 -3.15 14.87
CA TYR A 71 12.15 -4.25 15.81
C TYR A 71 12.17 -5.62 15.11
N HIS A 72 11.50 -5.75 13.97
CA HIS A 72 11.42 -7.02 13.25
C HIS A 72 12.51 -7.18 12.19
N PHE A 73 12.87 -6.13 11.46
CA PHE A 73 13.67 -6.20 10.24
C PHE A 73 14.93 -5.32 10.26
N GLY A 74 15.21 -4.61 11.36
CA GLY A 74 16.49 -3.94 11.53
C GLY A 74 17.61 -4.92 11.84
N ASP A 75 18.85 -4.48 11.76
CA ASP A 75 20.02 -5.30 12.07
C ASP A 75 19.91 -5.91 13.50
N GLY A 76 19.97 -7.23 13.61
CA GLY A 76 19.79 -7.97 14.88
C GLY A 76 18.33 -8.09 15.33
N GLY A 77 17.38 -7.66 14.49
CA GLY A 77 15.95 -7.74 14.72
C GLY A 77 15.43 -9.18 14.75
N ILE A 78 14.12 -9.32 15.00
CA ILE A 78 13.50 -10.65 15.17
C ILE A 78 13.70 -11.53 13.94
N PHE A 79 13.64 -10.99 12.72
CA PHE A 79 13.87 -11.75 11.50
C PHE A 79 15.26 -12.42 11.50
N ASP A 80 16.33 -11.68 11.82
CA ASP A 80 17.69 -12.23 11.87
C ASP A 80 17.83 -13.36 12.89
N GLN A 81 17.12 -13.27 14.01
CA GLN A 81 17.15 -14.27 15.08
C GLN A 81 16.47 -15.57 14.68
N ILE A 82 15.44 -15.51 13.83
CA ILE A 82 14.66 -16.69 13.42
C ILE A 82 15.07 -17.20 12.03
N TYR A 83 15.73 -16.37 11.23
CA TYR A 83 16.11 -16.70 9.86
C TYR A 83 17.19 -17.78 9.86
N LYS A 84 16.88 -18.89 9.21
CA LYS A 84 17.84 -19.93 8.86
C LYS A 84 17.96 -19.92 7.33
N PRO A 85 19.11 -19.53 6.76
CA PRO A 85 19.33 -19.67 5.34
C PRO A 85 19.05 -21.11 4.91
N ALA A 86 18.34 -21.30 3.80
CA ALA A 86 18.22 -22.63 3.21
C ALA A 86 19.63 -23.14 2.89
N GLN A 87 19.94 -24.35 3.36
CA GLN A 87 21.23 -25.02 3.17
C GLN A 87 21.29 -25.70 1.80
#